data_AF-A0A344TUD1-F1
#
_entry.id   AF-A0A344TUD1-F1
#
_cell.length_a   1.000
_cell.length_b   1.000
_cell.length_c   1.000
_cell.angle_alpha   90.00
_cell.angle_beta   90.00
_cell.angle_gamma   90.00
#
_symmetry.space_group_name_H-M   'P 1'
#
loop_
_entity.id
_entity.type
_entity.pdbx_description
1 polymer ?
#
loop_
_entity_poly.entity_id
_entity_poly.type
_entity_poly.pdbx_seq_one_letter_code
_entity_poly.pdbx_strand_id
1 'polypeptide(L)'
;MAAAAVLAPGAAHAAPAAPAAVTGASDPQSYTAPPYWTVRTPLGDGPIGHDGLQIDLHAGMFTAHGIHLEAAALDVRGPSSVTVEWGDGAKDTAEITEPADIKRLDHAHTYAEVGTYTVTYTVTDAAHNVRAVNKVIVTTAGAEFTAHAPTRLLDTRDGTGAAKAKVAGRSSARVKAAGNARIPAGATAVALNVTVTNTVEAGYVTAFAGKGARRPDTSNLNYAPGQTVPNLVIVPVGDDGHVELFNGGWAPVDLIADVTGYFTRSAAAGYTPLAPARLVDTREGLGTAQGQVPGQGAFTVAAAGAGKVPKGATAVALNVTATNPAEAGHLTVFPSGQSAPSTSSVNFTAGQTVANAVVVPVGADGKISVRNGSWKGADVVVDVVGYYSPDSRAAYRPFHPFRLADTREDSRHRPRGPVPARDYLALPFTGESPVPPAGWVLNTTVTNTTEAGHLSVAPDPNTWADYQKGIAAKPERPLSSSLNWGAGMTVPNLVQTPAGPGAVIDFWNQGWQPVDVIVDCLGVYETD
;
A
#
# COMPACT_ATOMS: atom_id res chain seq x y z
N MET A 1 48.32 -24.80 -25.54
CA MET A 1 49.34 -24.24 -24.62
C MET A 1 49.45 -22.75 -24.88
N ALA A 2 48.80 -21.95 -24.04
CA ALA A 2 49.04 -20.51 -23.92
C ALA A 2 49.34 -20.30 -22.43
N ALA A 3 50.48 -19.66 -22.14
CA ALA A 3 51.10 -19.62 -20.84
C ALA A 3 50.20 -19.00 -19.78
N ALA A 4 50.08 -19.69 -18.64
CA ALA A 4 49.58 -19.10 -17.41
C ALA A 4 50.54 -17.98 -17.01
N ALA A 5 50.07 -16.73 -17.07
CA ALA A 5 50.76 -15.63 -16.43
C ALA A 5 50.69 -15.86 -14.92
N VAL A 6 51.81 -16.25 -14.32
CA VAL A 6 52.01 -16.23 -12.88
C VAL A 6 51.96 -14.78 -12.44
N LEU A 7 50.85 -14.37 -11.83
CA LEU A 7 50.68 -13.06 -11.21
C LEU A 7 51.49 -13.02 -9.91
N ALA A 8 52.26 -11.95 -9.72
CA ALA A 8 53.12 -11.77 -8.55
C ALA A 8 52.28 -11.65 -7.25
N PRO A 9 52.75 -12.22 -6.13
CA PRO A 9 52.14 -12.02 -4.82
C PRO A 9 52.31 -10.56 -4.39
N GLY A 10 51.21 -9.85 -4.11
CA GLY A 10 51.23 -8.49 -3.56
C GLY A 10 50.40 -7.42 -4.30
N ALA A 11 49.76 -7.75 -5.43
CA ALA A 11 48.86 -6.80 -6.11
C ALA A 11 47.43 -6.84 -5.53
N ALA A 12 46.77 -5.68 -5.45
CA ALA A 12 45.35 -5.58 -5.14
C ALA A 12 44.54 -6.45 -6.11
N HIS A 13 43.77 -7.40 -5.57
CA HIS A 13 42.89 -8.24 -6.37
C HIS A 13 41.58 -7.48 -6.58
N ALA A 14 41.43 -6.82 -7.72
CA ALA A 14 40.18 -6.16 -8.09
C ALA A 14 39.10 -7.23 -8.38
N ALA A 15 37.96 -7.12 -7.72
CA ALA A 15 36.78 -7.92 -8.05
C ALA A 15 36.23 -7.53 -9.44
N PRO A 16 35.59 -8.45 -10.18
CA PRO A 16 34.84 -8.09 -11.38
C PRO A 16 33.72 -7.09 -11.06
N ALA A 17 33.32 -6.27 -12.04
CA ALA A 17 32.23 -5.30 -11.87
C ALA A 17 30.92 -6.00 -11.44
N ALA A 18 30.25 -5.44 -10.44
CA ALA A 18 28.96 -5.97 -9.95
C ALA A 18 27.90 -5.91 -11.07
N PRO A 19 27.09 -6.96 -11.27
CA PRO A 19 25.96 -6.90 -12.19
C PRO A 19 24.92 -5.87 -11.70
N ALA A 20 24.25 -5.20 -12.64
CA ALA A 20 23.13 -4.32 -12.34
C ALA A 20 22.01 -5.10 -11.61
N ALA A 21 21.34 -4.44 -10.66
CA ALA A 21 20.32 -5.03 -9.80
C ALA A 21 19.30 -5.88 -10.58
N VAL A 22 19.14 -7.14 -10.18
CA VAL A 22 18.12 -8.05 -10.74
C VAL A 22 16.80 -7.71 -10.06
N THR A 23 15.87 -7.12 -10.80
CA THR A 23 14.48 -6.87 -10.37
C THR A 23 13.56 -7.93 -10.98
N GLY A 24 12.93 -8.76 -10.14
CA GLY A 24 11.95 -9.75 -10.59
C GLY A 24 11.13 -10.38 -9.46
N ALA A 25 9.85 -9.99 -9.36
CA ALA A 25 8.71 -10.69 -8.74
C ALA A 25 8.61 -10.97 -7.21
N SER A 26 7.57 -10.37 -6.60
CA SER A 26 6.55 -10.87 -5.63
C SER A 26 6.88 -11.61 -4.32
N ASP A 27 8.13 -11.74 -3.88
CA ASP A 27 8.50 -12.10 -2.48
C ASP A 27 9.61 -11.11 -2.02
N PRO A 28 9.63 -10.58 -0.79
CA PRO A 28 10.31 -9.32 -0.52
C PRO A 28 11.83 -9.48 -0.50
N GLN A 29 12.44 -9.21 -1.65
CA GLN A 29 13.74 -8.54 -1.76
C GLN A 29 14.86 -9.12 -0.88
N SER A 30 15.21 -10.39 -1.12
CA SER A 30 16.50 -10.92 -0.67
C SER A 30 17.62 -10.44 -1.60
N TYR A 31 18.72 -10.00 -1.02
CA TYR A 31 19.90 -9.50 -1.73
C TYR A 31 21.10 -10.31 -1.31
N THR A 32 21.94 -10.69 -2.27
CA THR A 32 23.13 -11.48 -1.97
C THR A 32 24.38 -10.85 -2.58
N ALA A 33 25.50 -10.97 -1.88
CA ALA A 33 26.81 -10.67 -2.41
C ALA A 33 27.75 -11.86 -2.11
N PRO A 34 28.03 -12.71 -3.10
CA PRO A 34 28.74 -13.96 -2.87
C PRO A 34 30.22 -13.74 -2.49
N PRO A 35 30.88 -14.76 -1.90
CA PRO A 35 32.25 -14.65 -1.36
C PRO A 35 33.30 -14.14 -2.36
N TYR A 36 33.17 -14.54 -3.62
CA TYR A 36 34.12 -14.21 -4.67
C TYR A 36 34.07 -12.74 -5.13
N TRP A 37 33.14 -11.94 -4.60
CA TRP A 37 33.13 -10.47 -4.75
C TRP A 37 34.00 -9.75 -3.72
N THR A 38 34.52 -10.47 -2.71
CA THR A 38 35.34 -9.87 -1.66
C THR A 38 36.63 -9.30 -2.22
N VAL A 39 36.85 -8.02 -1.98
CA VAL A 39 38.10 -7.31 -2.28
C VAL A 39 38.99 -7.34 -1.04
N ARG A 40 40.23 -7.80 -1.20
CA ARG A 40 41.25 -7.82 -0.14
C ARG A 40 42.32 -6.77 -0.40
N THR A 41 42.66 -6.00 0.63
CA THR A 41 43.71 -4.98 0.59
C THR A 41 44.63 -5.11 1.81
N PRO A 42 45.94 -4.86 1.69
CA PRO A 42 46.82 -4.78 2.85
C PRO A 42 46.49 -3.55 3.73
N LEU A 43 46.87 -3.60 5.01
CA LEU A 43 46.66 -2.49 5.96
C LEU A 43 47.82 -1.49 5.96
N GLY A 44 49.03 -1.91 5.56
CA GLY A 44 50.21 -1.07 5.43
C GLY A 44 51.14 -1.51 4.30
N ASP A 45 52.39 -1.06 4.34
CA ASP A 45 53.42 -1.36 3.33
C ASP A 45 53.92 -2.81 3.48
N GLY A 46 53.15 -3.77 2.98
CA GLY A 46 53.49 -5.19 3.01
C GLY A 46 52.48 -6.04 2.24
N PRO A 47 52.84 -7.28 1.87
CA PRO A 47 51.89 -8.18 1.22
C PRO A 47 50.75 -8.54 2.16
N ILE A 48 49.61 -8.92 1.57
CA ILE A 48 48.50 -9.55 2.29
C ILE A 48 49.02 -10.83 2.96
N GLY A 49 48.90 -10.95 4.28
CA GLY A 49 49.37 -12.10 5.05
C GLY A 49 48.40 -13.28 5.05
N HIS A 50 47.16 -13.07 4.61
CA HIS A 50 46.13 -14.11 4.47
C HIS A 50 45.17 -13.78 3.31
N ASP A 51 45.24 -14.55 2.23
CA ASP A 51 44.51 -14.32 0.99
C ASP A 51 43.17 -15.08 0.90
N GLY A 52 42.91 -15.99 1.84
CA GLY A 52 41.68 -16.79 1.91
C GLY A 52 40.46 -16.06 2.50
N LEU A 53 40.66 -14.93 3.20
CA LEU A 53 39.58 -14.19 3.88
C LEU A 53 38.52 -13.70 2.88
N GLN A 54 37.30 -14.19 3.04
CA GLN A 54 36.16 -13.86 2.18
C GLN A 54 34.93 -13.50 3.03
N ILE A 55 33.96 -12.83 2.41
CA ILE A 55 32.72 -12.38 3.05
C ILE A 55 31.57 -12.80 2.14
N ASP A 56 30.64 -13.61 2.63
CA ASP A 56 29.33 -13.86 2.02
C ASP A 56 28.28 -12.96 2.68
N LEU A 57 27.40 -12.34 1.91
CA LEU A 57 26.33 -11.47 2.44
C LEU A 57 24.98 -11.93 1.94
N HIS A 58 24.01 -12.05 2.85
CA HIS A 58 22.60 -12.31 2.56
C HIS A 58 21.76 -11.30 3.35
N ALA A 59 21.05 -10.42 2.64
CA ALA A 59 20.19 -9.41 3.22
C ALA A 59 18.72 -9.68 2.88
N GLY A 60 17.81 -9.35 3.79
CA GLY A 60 16.36 -9.44 3.60
C GLY A 60 15.62 -8.31 4.31
N MET A 61 14.51 -7.85 3.73
CA MET A 61 13.68 -6.79 4.32
C MET A 61 12.63 -7.42 5.23
N PHE A 62 12.49 -6.91 6.46
CA PHE A 62 11.48 -7.42 7.43
C PHE A 62 10.36 -6.41 7.70
N THR A 63 10.60 -5.12 7.42
CA THR A 63 9.59 -4.06 7.43
C THR A 63 9.74 -3.18 6.19
N ALA A 64 8.94 -2.11 6.07
CA ALA A 64 9.10 -1.12 5.02
C ALA A 64 10.50 -0.45 5.01
N HIS A 65 11.11 -0.28 6.18
CA HIS A 65 12.39 0.43 6.35
C HIS A 65 13.53 -0.46 6.90
N GLY A 66 13.19 -1.61 7.46
CA GLY A 66 14.08 -2.51 8.19
C GLY A 66 14.70 -3.60 7.32
N ILE A 67 16.02 -3.79 7.50
CA ILE A 67 16.85 -4.82 6.87
C ILE A 67 17.48 -5.73 7.92
N HIS A 68 17.45 -7.04 7.68
CA HIS A 68 18.32 -8.01 8.32
C HIS A 68 19.47 -8.37 7.37
N LEU A 69 20.68 -8.49 7.90
CA LEU A 69 21.89 -8.88 7.16
C LEU A 69 22.55 -10.06 7.88
N GLU A 70 22.50 -11.24 7.27
CA GLU A 70 23.36 -12.37 7.64
C GLU A 70 24.68 -12.25 6.87
N ALA A 71 25.78 -12.09 7.58
CA ALA A 71 27.11 -12.03 7.00
C ALA A 71 27.96 -13.22 7.46
N ALA A 72 28.64 -13.90 6.54
CA ALA A 72 29.58 -14.95 6.84
C ALA A 72 31.01 -14.54 6.45
N ALA A 73 31.87 -14.34 7.45
CA ALA A 73 33.30 -14.24 7.24
C ALA A 73 33.90 -15.65 7.11
N LEU A 74 34.57 -15.93 6.00
CA LEU A 74 35.14 -17.23 5.67
C LEU A 74 36.66 -17.20 5.84
N ASP A 75 37.21 -18.32 6.29
CA ASP A 75 38.63 -18.57 6.49
C ASP A 75 39.33 -17.63 7.51
N VAL A 76 38.65 -17.20 8.57
CA VAL A 76 39.21 -16.26 9.57
C VAL A 76 40.35 -16.92 10.35
N ARG A 77 41.54 -16.29 10.37
CA ARG A 77 42.76 -16.85 10.98
C ARG A 77 43.12 -16.31 12.35
N GLY A 78 42.42 -15.28 12.83
CA GLY A 78 42.67 -14.71 14.15
C GLY A 78 41.65 -13.64 14.52
N PRO A 79 41.86 -12.98 15.67
CA PRO A 79 41.01 -11.87 16.10
C PRO A 79 40.87 -10.81 15.00
N SER A 80 39.64 -10.48 14.64
CA SER A 80 39.33 -9.58 13.54
C SER A 80 38.20 -8.63 13.91
N SER A 81 38.36 -7.35 13.56
CA SER A 81 37.29 -6.37 13.73
C SER A 81 36.37 -6.34 12.51
N VAL A 82 35.09 -6.11 12.77
CA VAL A 82 34.04 -6.04 11.75
C VAL A 82 33.43 -4.66 11.77
N THR A 83 33.20 -4.09 10.59
CA THR A 83 32.44 -2.85 10.43
C THR A 83 31.40 -3.04 9.33
N VAL A 84 30.15 -2.70 9.65
CA VAL A 84 29.05 -2.61 8.70
C VAL A 84 28.75 -1.13 8.47
N GLU A 85 28.90 -0.64 7.25
CA GLU A 85 28.46 0.70 6.86
C GLU A 85 27.17 0.57 6.06
N TRP A 86 26.06 1.09 6.59
CA TRP A 86 24.72 0.87 6.02
C TRP A 86 24.44 1.74 4.79
N GLY A 87 25.30 2.71 4.48
CA GLY A 87 25.18 3.57 3.29
C GLY A 87 24.32 4.83 3.50
N ASP A 88 23.72 5.00 4.67
CA ASP A 88 23.01 6.21 5.11
C ASP A 88 23.82 7.05 6.12
N GLY A 89 25.07 6.63 6.39
CA GLY A 89 25.97 7.23 7.37
C GLY A 89 26.01 6.50 8.71
N ALA A 90 25.07 5.59 8.99
CA ALA A 90 25.11 4.72 10.16
C ALA A 90 26.15 3.62 10.01
N LYS A 91 26.70 3.17 11.14
CA LYS A 91 27.69 2.08 11.20
C LYS A 91 27.49 1.21 12.42
N ASP A 92 27.64 -0.09 12.23
CA ASP A 92 27.76 -1.06 13.31
C ASP A 92 29.17 -1.66 13.34
N THR A 93 29.60 -2.07 14.53
CA THR A 93 30.88 -2.74 14.73
C THR A 93 30.70 -4.01 15.54
N ALA A 94 31.45 -5.05 15.18
CA ALA A 94 31.50 -6.31 15.91
C ALA A 94 32.95 -6.83 15.93
N GLU A 95 33.20 -7.85 16.74
CA GLU A 95 34.51 -8.50 16.83
C GLU A 95 34.37 -10.01 16.61
N ILE A 96 35.33 -10.58 15.90
CA ILE A 96 35.54 -12.02 15.81
C ILE A 96 36.72 -12.33 16.71
N THR A 97 36.48 -13.08 17.79
CA THR A 97 37.51 -13.28 18.83
C THR A 97 38.41 -14.48 18.57
N GLU A 98 37.95 -15.46 17.79
CA GLU A 98 38.65 -16.73 17.56
C GLU A 98 38.69 -17.09 16.07
N PRO A 99 39.70 -17.84 15.60
CA PRO A 99 39.75 -18.37 14.24
C PRO A 99 38.55 -19.26 13.91
N ALA A 100 38.07 -19.21 12.67
CA ALA A 100 36.96 -20.04 12.21
C ALA A 100 36.97 -20.17 10.69
N ASP A 101 36.66 -21.37 10.18
CA ASP A 101 36.44 -21.56 8.74
C ASP A 101 35.23 -20.76 8.23
N ILE A 102 34.20 -20.63 9.07
CA ILE A 102 33.00 -19.81 8.81
C ILE A 102 32.57 -19.16 10.12
N LYS A 103 32.56 -17.83 10.16
CA LYS A 103 31.96 -17.04 11.24
C LYS A 103 30.75 -16.28 10.72
N ARG A 104 29.56 -16.64 11.20
CA ARG A 104 28.30 -15.93 10.93
C ARG A 104 28.05 -14.84 11.95
N LEU A 105 27.57 -13.70 11.49
CA LEU A 105 27.16 -12.54 12.28
C LEU A 105 25.86 -11.98 11.68
N ASP A 106 24.85 -11.84 12.52
CA ASP A 106 23.56 -11.26 12.17
C ASP A 106 23.54 -9.79 12.58
N HIS A 107 23.08 -8.95 11.66
CA HIS A 107 22.94 -7.50 11.86
C HIS A 107 21.54 -7.06 11.44
N ALA A 108 21.05 -5.97 12.04
CA ALA A 108 19.79 -5.37 11.65
C ALA A 108 19.90 -3.84 11.66
N HIS A 109 19.22 -3.20 10.72
CA HIS A 109 19.18 -1.74 10.61
C HIS A 109 17.82 -1.26 10.10
N THR A 110 17.44 -0.05 10.48
CA THR A 110 16.22 0.61 10.01
C THR A 110 16.60 1.94 9.37
N TYR A 111 16.32 2.08 8.08
CA TYR A 111 16.59 3.32 7.36
C TYR A 111 15.57 4.40 7.73
N ALA A 112 16.02 5.66 7.81
CA ALA A 112 15.11 6.78 8.07
C ALA A 112 14.25 7.15 6.85
N GLU A 113 14.76 6.88 5.64
CA GLU A 113 14.15 7.21 4.37
C GLU A 113 14.04 5.95 3.52
N VAL A 114 13.03 5.86 2.65
CA VAL A 114 13.01 4.79 1.64
C VAL A 114 14.04 5.06 0.55
N GLY A 115 14.71 4.01 0.08
CA GLY A 115 15.75 4.19 -0.92
C GLY A 115 16.55 2.95 -1.25
N THR A 116 17.54 3.15 -2.13
CA THR A 116 18.57 2.18 -2.46
C THR A 116 19.86 2.56 -1.75
N TYR A 117 20.43 1.61 -1.01
CA TYR A 117 21.62 1.79 -0.19
C TYR A 117 22.69 0.76 -0.57
N THR A 118 23.95 1.18 -0.46
CA THR A 118 25.09 0.27 -0.60
C THR A 118 25.59 -0.08 0.79
N VAL A 119 25.27 -1.29 1.26
CA VAL A 119 25.80 -1.81 2.51
C VAL A 119 27.22 -2.33 2.28
N THR A 120 28.18 -1.80 3.01
CA THR A 120 29.58 -2.21 2.93
C THR A 120 29.96 -2.98 4.20
N TYR A 121 30.36 -4.23 4.03
CA TYR A 121 30.82 -5.08 5.11
C TYR A 121 32.34 -5.23 5.05
N THR A 122 33.00 -4.87 6.14
CA THR A 122 34.47 -4.91 6.24
C THR A 122 34.89 -5.82 7.38
N VAL A 123 35.82 -6.73 7.10
CA VAL A 123 36.53 -7.53 8.11
C VAL A 123 38.01 -7.13 8.06
N THR A 124 38.56 -6.73 9.20
CA THR A 124 39.96 -6.33 9.34
C THR A 124 40.68 -7.31 10.26
N ASP A 125 41.62 -8.06 9.69
CA ASP A 125 42.56 -8.91 10.43
C ASP A 125 43.92 -8.20 10.44
N ALA A 126 44.19 -7.50 11.54
CA ALA A 126 45.42 -6.75 11.72
C ALA A 126 46.65 -7.65 11.87
N ALA A 127 46.48 -8.86 12.43
CA ALA A 127 47.58 -9.80 12.64
C ALA A 127 48.12 -10.33 11.31
N HIS A 128 47.25 -10.47 10.30
CA HIS A 128 47.60 -10.96 8.97
C HIS A 128 47.66 -9.85 7.90
N ASN A 129 47.74 -8.57 8.30
CA ASN A 129 47.85 -7.43 7.38
C ASN A 129 46.80 -7.47 6.25
N VAL A 130 45.54 -7.78 6.57
CA VAL A 130 44.48 -7.89 5.56
C VAL A 130 43.19 -7.21 6.00
N ARG A 131 42.61 -6.47 5.06
CA ARG A 131 41.25 -5.96 5.11
C ARG A 131 40.46 -6.56 3.96
N ALA A 132 39.40 -7.29 4.28
CA ALA A 132 38.45 -7.83 3.33
C ALA A 132 37.18 -6.96 3.32
N VAL A 133 36.69 -6.64 2.13
CA VAL A 133 35.47 -5.82 1.93
C VAL A 133 34.56 -6.52 0.93
N ASN A 134 33.28 -6.67 1.27
CA ASN A 134 32.23 -7.03 0.31
C ASN A 134 31.06 -6.04 0.44
N LYS A 135 30.27 -5.89 -0.62
CA LYS A 135 29.19 -4.92 -0.70
C LYS A 135 27.93 -5.56 -1.26
N VAL A 136 26.79 -5.21 -0.68
CA VAL A 136 25.47 -5.58 -1.20
C VAL A 136 24.64 -4.30 -1.40
N ILE A 137 24.00 -4.18 -2.57
CA ILE A 137 23.09 -3.08 -2.87
C ILE A 137 21.69 -3.53 -2.51
N VAL A 138 21.07 -2.83 -1.58
CA VAL A 138 19.75 -3.16 -1.04
C VAL A 138 18.80 -2.02 -1.35
N THR A 139 17.52 -2.33 -1.51
CA THR A 139 16.47 -1.32 -1.61
C THR A 139 15.39 -1.65 -0.61
N THR A 140 14.94 -0.65 0.15
CA THR A 140 13.88 -0.78 1.15
C THR A 140 12.60 -1.35 0.53
N ALA A 141 11.83 -2.12 1.31
CA ALA A 141 10.57 -2.70 0.83
C ALA A 141 9.44 -1.66 0.72
N GLY A 142 9.50 -0.63 1.54
CA GLY A 142 8.56 0.48 1.57
C GLY A 142 8.62 1.35 0.31
N ALA A 143 7.45 1.87 -0.06
CA ALA A 143 7.31 2.85 -1.12
C ALA A 143 6.48 4.05 -0.64
N GLU A 144 6.92 5.25 -0.99
CA GLU A 144 6.26 6.49 -0.61
C GLU A 144 5.41 7.03 -1.75
N PHE A 145 4.37 7.78 -1.38
CA PHE A 145 3.33 8.24 -2.29
C PHE A 145 3.72 9.55 -2.96
N THR A 146 3.51 9.63 -4.27
CA THR A 146 3.50 10.89 -5.02
C THR A 146 2.10 11.14 -5.55
N ALA A 147 1.51 12.26 -5.12
CA ALA A 147 0.22 12.72 -5.60
C ALA A 147 0.27 13.01 -7.10
N HIS A 148 -0.75 12.59 -7.84
CA HIS A 148 -0.84 12.79 -9.28
C HIS A 148 -2.17 13.43 -9.64
N ALA A 149 -2.15 14.40 -10.55
CA ALA A 149 -3.40 14.99 -11.04
C ALA A 149 -4.28 13.87 -11.65
N PRO A 150 -5.59 13.83 -11.36
CA PRO A 150 -6.48 12.79 -11.89
C PRO A 150 -6.31 12.63 -13.40
N THR A 151 -5.83 11.46 -13.85
CA THR A 151 -5.50 11.20 -15.25
C THR A 151 -6.04 9.86 -15.69
N ARG A 152 -6.71 9.83 -16.84
CA ARG A 152 -7.24 8.58 -17.43
C ARG A 152 -6.12 7.75 -18.03
N LEU A 153 -5.94 6.53 -17.53
CA LEU A 153 -4.99 5.56 -18.07
C LEU A 153 -5.68 4.51 -18.95
N LEU A 154 -6.96 4.24 -18.71
CA LEU A 154 -7.75 3.26 -19.45
C LEU A 154 -9.18 3.78 -19.63
N ASP A 155 -9.73 3.64 -20.84
CA ASP A 155 -11.18 3.69 -21.10
C ASP A 155 -11.49 2.86 -22.34
N THR A 156 -12.11 1.70 -22.12
CA THR A 156 -12.41 0.74 -23.19
C THR A 156 -13.49 1.21 -24.15
N ARG A 157 -14.24 2.26 -23.79
CA ARG A 157 -15.32 2.81 -24.62
C ARG A 157 -14.81 3.67 -25.75
N ASP A 158 -13.65 4.31 -25.56
CA ASP A 158 -13.05 5.22 -26.55
C ASP A 158 -11.69 4.73 -27.08
N GLY A 159 -11.06 3.75 -26.44
CA GLY A 159 -9.78 3.19 -26.83
C GLY A 159 -8.57 3.85 -26.16
N THR A 160 -8.80 4.61 -25.08
CA THR A 160 -7.70 5.14 -24.26
C THR A 160 -6.99 3.99 -23.55
N GLY A 161 -5.69 3.83 -23.79
CA GLY A 161 -4.83 2.86 -23.11
C GLY A 161 -5.04 1.38 -23.48
N ALA A 162 -6.10 1.05 -24.20
CA ALA A 162 -6.40 -0.30 -24.68
C ALA A 162 -7.24 -0.26 -25.97
N ALA A 163 -7.56 -1.43 -26.53
CA ALA A 163 -8.48 -1.50 -27.67
C ALA A 163 -9.86 -0.92 -27.31
N LYS A 164 -10.49 -0.22 -28.26
CA LYS A 164 -11.87 0.28 -28.14
C LYS A 164 -12.86 -0.89 -28.26
N ALA A 165 -12.96 -1.68 -27.20
CA ALA A 165 -13.80 -2.85 -27.11
C ALA A 165 -14.07 -3.21 -25.65
N LYS A 166 -15.28 -3.71 -25.37
CA LYS A 166 -15.61 -4.25 -24.05
C LYS A 166 -14.67 -5.39 -23.68
N VAL A 167 -14.34 -5.47 -22.38
CA VAL A 167 -13.58 -6.56 -21.78
C VAL A 167 -14.49 -7.77 -21.68
N ALA A 168 -14.15 -8.86 -22.39
CA ALA A 168 -14.93 -10.09 -22.38
C ALA A 168 -15.08 -10.67 -20.97
N GLY A 169 -16.14 -11.43 -20.75
CA GLY A 169 -16.29 -12.19 -19.51
C GLY A 169 -15.10 -13.10 -19.29
N ARG A 170 -14.68 -13.23 -18.02
CA ARG A 170 -13.54 -14.06 -17.63
C ARG A 170 -12.22 -13.68 -18.31
N SER A 171 -12.04 -12.40 -18.66
CA SER A 171 -10.81 -11.86 -19.27
C SER A 171 -10.34 -10.58 -18.57
N SER A 172 -9.13 -10.12 -18.86
CA SER A 172 -8.55 -8.91 -18.26
C SER A 172 -8.33 -7.81 -19.28
N ALA A 173 -8.48 -6.55 -18.85
CA ALA A 173 -7.85 -5.40 -19.48
C ALA A 173 -6.54 -5.08 -18.75
N ARG A 174 -5.52 -4.66 -19.51
CA ARG A 174 -4.23 -4.24 -18.96
C ARG A 174 -4.17 -2.72 -18.91
N VAL A 175 -3.73 -2.17 -17.77
CA VAL A 175 -3.51 -0.74 -17.59
C VAL A 175 -2.00 -0.49 -17.55
N LYS A 176 -1.47 0.27 -18.52
CA LYS A 176 -0.07 0.71 -18.46
C LYS A 176 0.06 1.86 -17.47
N ALA A 177 0.63 1.55 -16.30
CA ALA A 177 0.82 2.50 -15.20
C ALA A 177 2.23 3.08 -15.20
N ALA A 178 3.23 2.27 -14.82
CA ALA A 178 4.61 2.74 -14.74
C ALA A 178 5.20 3.03 -16.13
N GLY A 179 5.86 4.19 -16.26
CA GLY A 179 6.40 4.68 -17.53
C GLY A 179 5.37 5.31 -18.46
N ASN A 180 4.16 5.61 -17.97
CA ASN A 180 3.09 6.26 -18.72
C ASN A 180 2.55 7.47 -17.95
N ALA A 181 1.96 8.45 -18.64
CA ALA A 181 1.30 9.60 -18.04
C ALA A 181 2.13 10.38 -16.99
N ARG A 182 3.48 10.45 -17.16
CA ARG A 182 4.45 11.02 -16.19
C ARG A 182 4.65 10.24 -14.89
N ILE A 183 4.13 9.02 -14.81
CA ILE A 183 4.46 8.07 -13.74
C ILE A 183 5.84 7.44 -14.07
N PRO A 184 6.80 7.45 -13.13
CA PRO A 184 8.10 6.83 -13.33
C PRO A 184 8.02 5.34 -13.67
N ALA A 185 8.99 4.83 -14.43
CA ALA A 185 9.09 3.39 -14.72
C ALA A 185 9.31 2.53 -13.46
N GLY A 186 9.88 3.12 -12.40
CA GLY A 186 10.10 2.46 -11.10
C GLY A 186 8.94 2.55 -10.12
N ALA A 187 7.73 2.95 -10.55
CA ALA A 187 6.56 2.93 -9.68
C ALA A 187 6.19 1.49 -9.31
N THR A 188 6.02 1.22 -8.01
CA THR A 188 5.78 -0.12 -7.44
C THR A 188 4.30 -0.38 -7.17
N ALA A 189 3.50 0.67 -7.01
CA ALA A 189 2.04 0.59 -6.88
C ALA A 189 1.38 1.88 -7.40
N VAL A 190 0.08 1.83 -7.67
CA VAL A 190 -0.73 2.99 -8.07
C VAL A 190 -2.05 3.03 -7.32
N ALA A 191 -2.52 4.25 -7.03
CA ALA A 191 -3.88 4.51 -6.58
C ALA A 191 -4.76 4.80 -7.82
N LEU A 192 -5.68 3.90 -8.13
CA LEU A 192 -6.57 3.97 -9.28
C LEU A 192 -8.02 4.01 -8.84
N ASN A 193 -8.79 4.95 -9.37
CA ASN A 193 -10.24 4.85 -9.35
C ASN A 193 -10.68 4.02 -10.56
N VAL A 194 -11.11 2.79 -10.31
CA VAL A 194 -11.55 1.85 -11.34
C VAL A 194 -13.07 1.89 -11.43
N THR A 195 -13.60 2.13 -12.63
CA THR A 195 -15.04 2.17 -12.89
C THR A 195 -15.43 1.08 -13.88
N VAL A 196 -16.44 0.29 -13.53
CA VAL A 196 -17.15 -0.58 -14.49
C VAL A 196 -18.42 0.10 -14.98
N THR A 197 -18.75 -0.06 -16.26
CA THR A 197 -19.99 0.45 -16.85
C THR A 197 -20.50 -0.43 -17.99
N ASN A 198 -21.67 -0.10 -18.53
CA ASN A 198 -22.35 -0.85 -19.59
C ASN A 198 -22.56 -2.32 -19.24
N THR A 199 -22.89 -2.59 -17.96
CA THR A 199 -23.09 -3.93 -17.40
C THR A 199 -24.47 -4.46 -17.79
N VAL A 200 -24.55 -5.74 -18.19
CA VAL A 200 -25.82 -6.40 -18.57
C VAL A 200 -26.16 -7.60 -17.68
N GLU A 201 -25.17 -8.09 -16.94
CA GLU A 201 -25.28 -9.16 -15.94
C GLU A 201 -24.53 -8.71 -14.68
N ALA A 202 -24.82 -9.39 -13.56
CA ALA A 202 -24.04 -9.19 -12.34
C ALA A 202 -22.61 -9.74 -12.50
N GLY A 203 -21.65 -9.13 -11.81
CA GLY A 203 -20.27 -9.56 -11.82
C GLY A 203 -19.39 -8.73 -10.89
N TYR A 204 -18.08 -8.91 -11.03
CA TYR A 204 -17.08 -8.20 -10.25
C TYR A 204 -15.82 -7.91 -11.07
N VAL A 205 -15.01 -6.96 -10.58
CA VAL A 205 -13.66 -6.73 -11.08
C VAL A 205 -12.64 -6.98 -9.98
N THR A 206 -11.55 -7.66 -10.34
CA THR A 206 -10.36 -7.84 -9.50
C THR A 206 -9.19 -7.09 -10.11
N ALA A 207 -8.56 -6.22 -9.35
CA ALA A 207 -7.33 -5.52 -9.70
C ALA A 207 -6.13 -6.23 -9.08
N PHE A 208 -5.08 -6.47 -9.86
CA PHE A 208 -3.86 -7.12 -9.38
C PHE A 208 -2.66 -6.73 -10.25
N ALA A 209 -1.45 -7.09 -9.77
CA ALA A 209 -0.22 -6.81 -10.49
C ALA A 209 -0.21 -7.43 -11.90
N GLY A 210 0.64 -6.87 -12.76
CA GLY A 210 0.85 -7.25 -14.16
C GLY A 210 1.36 -8.69 -14.38
N LYS A 211 2.07 -8.87 -15.49
CA LYS A 211 2.44 -10.20 -16.01
C LYS A 211 3.07 -11.10 -14.94
N GLY A 212 2.50 -12.31 -14.79
CA GLY A 212 3.03 -13.37 -13.91
C GLY A 212 2.42 -13.41 -12.50
N ALA A 213 1.65 -12.40 -12.10
CA ALA A 213 1.00 -12.40 -10.80
C ALA A 213 -0.19 -13.38 -10.74
N ARG A 214 -0.30 -14.13 -9.64
CA ARG A 214 -1.48 -14.95 -9.35
C ARG A 214 -2.66 -14.01 -9.05
N ARG A 215 -3.75 -14.15 -9.82
CA ARG A 215 -5.00 -13.41 -9.54
C ARG A 215 -5.46 -13.72 -8.10
N PRO A 216 -5.72 -12.71 -7.27
CA PRO A 216 -6.30 -12.93 -5.94
C PRO A 216 -7.77 -13.32 -6.02
N ASP A 217 -8.29 -13.92 -4.95
CA ASP A 217 -9.72 -14.27 -4.83
C ASP A 217 -10.57 -13.10 -4.27
N THR A 218 -9.99 -11.90 -4.20
CA THR A 218 -10.68 -10.68 -3.77
C THR A 218 -11.40 -10.02 -4.96
N SER A 219 -12.57 -9.45 -4.69
CA SER A 219 -13.28 -8.57 -5.63
C SER A 219 -13.13 -7.13 -5.17
N ASN A 220 -12.57 -6.28 -6.00
CA ASN A 220 -12.42 -4.85 -5.67
C ASN A 220 -13.69 -4.07 -5.94
N LEU A 221 -14.50 -4.45 -6.92
CA LEU A 221 -15.80 -3.81 -7.15
C LEU A 221 -16.80 -4.84 -7.67
N ASN A 222 -18.05 -4.70 -7.24
CA ASN A 222 -19.15 -5.56 -7.65
C ASN A 222 -20.22 -4.72 -8.33
N TYR A 223 -20.90 -5.32 -9.30
CA TYR A 223 -21.91 -4.63 -10.09
C TYR A 223 -23.09 -5.54 -10.41
N ALA A 224 -24.25 -4.93 -10.55
CA ALA A 224 -25.48 -5.51 -11.09
C ALA A 224 -25.72 -4.98 -12.53
N PRO A 225 -26.68 -5.56 -13.28
CA PRO A 225 -27.07 -5.05 -14.59
C PRO A 225 -27.45 -3.57 -14.55
N GLY A 226 -27.00 -2.79 -15.55
CA GLY A 226 -27.33 -1.37 -15.70
C GLY A 226 -26.59 -0.42 -14.75
N GLN A 227 -25.74 -0.93 -13.86
CA GLN A 227 -24.98 -0.10 -12.93
C GLN A 227 -23.69 0.46 -13.55
N THR A 228 -23.28 1.62 -13.05
CA THR A 228 -21.91 2.13 -13.22
C THR A 228 -21.33 2.32 -11.82
N VAL A 229 -20.25 1.60 -11.50
CA VAL A 229 -19.72 1.51 -10.14
C VAL A 229 -18.23 1.81 -10.15
N PRO A 230 -17.78 2.90 -9.48
CA PRO A 230 -16.38 3.12 -9.18
C PRO A 230 -15.97 2.45 -7.85
N ASN A 231 -14.71 2.04 -7.74
CA ASN A 231 -14.03 1.87 -6.47
C ASN A 231 -12.56 2.33 -6.59
N LEU A 232 -12.02 2.97 -5.55
CA LEU A 232 -10.59 3.22 -5.45
C LEU A 232 -9.87 1.91 -5.09
N VAL A 233 -8.75 1.65 -5.78
CA VAL A 233 -7.85 0.53 -5.48
C VAL A 233 -6.42 1.06 -5.34
N ILE A 234 -5.70 0.54 -4.35
CA ILE A 234 -4.23 0.63 -4.31
C ILE A 234 -3.72 -0.73 -4.77
N VAL A 235 -3.02 -0.76 -5.89
CA VAL A 235 -2.65 -2.01 -6.57
C VAL A 235 -1.18 -2.00 -6.95
N PRO A 236 -0.44 -3.09 -6.67
CA PRO A 236 0.95 -3.20 -7.09
C PRO A 236 1.07 -3.18 -8.62
N VAL A 237 2.15 -2.57 -9.12
CA VAL A 237 2.49 -2.56 -10.54
C VAL A 237 3.45 -3.72 -10.80
N GLY A 238 3.18 -4.53 -11.83
CA GLY A 238 4.08 -5.62 -12.22
C GLY A 238 5.40 -5.08 -12.81
N ASP A 239 6.43 -5.93 -12.90
CA ASP A 239 7.74 -5.55 -13.46
C ASP A 239 7.67 -5.09 -14.93
N ASP A 240 6.58 -5.44 -15.64
CA ASP A 240 6.29 -4.94 -16.99
C ASP A 240 5.61 -3.56 -17.00
N GLY A 241 5.43 -2.96 -15.83
CA GLY A 241 4.81 -1.66 -15.59
C GLY A 241 3.29 -1.64 -15.74
N HIS A 242 2.62 -2.79 -15.67
CA HIS A 242 1.16 -2.91 -15.84
C HIS A 242 0.43 -3.33 -14.56
N VAL A 243 -0.86 -3.03 -14.56
CA VAL A 243 -1.89 -3.56 -13.66
C VAL A 243 -2.90 -4.34 -14.50
N GLU A 244 -3.41 -5.44 -13.98
CA GLU A 244 -4.49 -6.22 -14.60
C GLU A 244 -5.84 -5.88 -13.94
N LEU A 245 -6.87 -5.67 -14.76
CA LEU A 245 -8.26 -5.53 -14.33
C LEU A 245 -9.08 -6.68 -14.91
N PHE A 246 -9.35 -7.70 -14.08
CA PHE A 246 -10.06 -8.90 -14.50
C PHE A 246 -11.58 -8.75 -14.37
N ASN A 247 -12.31 -8.94 -15.46
CA ASN A 247 -13.76 -9.08 -15.47
C ASN A 247 -14.14 -10.50 -15.00
N GLY A 248 -14.65 -10.60 -13.78
CA GLY A 248 -15.10 -11.86 -13.18
C GLY A 248 -16.46 -12.34 -13.64
N GLY A 249 -17.26 -11.46 -14.27
CA GLY A 249 -18.55 -11.80 -14.86
C GLY A 249 -18.43 -12.61 -16.15
N TRP A 250 -19.58 -13.08 -16.63
CA TRP A 250 -19.70 -13.83 -17.90
C TRP A 250 -19.97 -12.91 -19.09
N ALA A 251 -20.72 -11.83 -18.87
CA ALA A 251 -20.97 -10.82 -19.89
C ALA A 251 -19.82 -9.81 -20.04
N PRO A 252 -19.63 -9.25 -21.25
CA PRO A 252 -18.63 -8.22 -21.50
C PRO A 252 -19.01 -6.87 -20.87
N VAL A 253 -18.02 -6.17 -20.31
CA VAL A 253 -18.19 -4.86 -19.65
C VAL A 253 -17.21 -3.82 -20.18
N ASP A 254 -17.50 -2.54 -19.94
CA ASP A 254 -16.52 -1.49 -20.15
C ASP A 254 -15.80 -1.16 -18.84
N LEU A 255 -14.49 -0.94 -18.91
CA LEU A 255 -13.63 -0.57 -17.79
C LEU A 255 -12.95 0.77 -18.05
N ILE A 256 -12.91 1.59 -17.01
CA ILE A 256 -12.23 2.89 -16.97
C ILE A 256 -11.30 2.87 -15.77
N ALA A 257 -10.08 3.38 -15.90
CA ALA A 257 -9.16 3.54 -14.79
C ALA A 257 -8.51 4.92 -14.83
N ASP A 258 -8.73 5.68 -13.77
CA ASP A 258 -8.14 7.01 -13.58
C ASP A 258 -7.16 6.96 -12.40
N VAL A 259 -5.93 7.43 -12.61
CA VAL A 259 -4.88 7.45 -11.56
C VAL A 259 -4.91 8.76 -10.78
N THR A 260 -4.77 8.68 -9.45
CA THR A 260 -4.67 9.84 -8.55
C THR A 260 -3.36 9.91 -7.77
N GLY A 261 -2.52 8.90 -7.90
CA GLY A 261 -1.15 8.90 -7.39
C GLY A 261 -0.45 7.56 -7.58
N TYR A 262 0.84 7.54 -7.27
CA TYR A 262 1.70 6.36 -7.43
C TYR A 262 2.69 6.25 -6.27
N PHE A 263 3.24 5.05 -6.09
CA PHE A 263 4.20 4.74 -5.04
C PHE A 263 5.56 4.38 -5.64
N THR A 264 6.65 4.89 -5.06
CA THR A 264 8.04 4.63 -5.48
C THR A 264 8.93 4.34 -4.29
N ARG A 265 10.00 3.56 -4.47
CA ARG A 265 11.04 3.31 -3.45
C ARG A 265 12.07 4.45 -3.34
N SER A 266 11.57 5.68 -3.46
CA SER A 266 12.35 6.91 -3.34
C SER A 266 11.54 7.89 -2.50
N ALA A 267 12.23 8.67 -1.68
CA ALA A 267 11.61 9.67 -0.81
C ALA A 267 10.62 10.57 -1.57
N ALA A 268 9.43 10.71 -0.99
CA ALA A 268 8.28 11.46 -1.46
C ALA A 268 7.41 11.86 -0.25
N ALA A 269 6.17 11.37 -0.16
CA ALA A 269 5.30 11.58 1.00
C ALA A 269 4.91 10.24 1.63
N GLY A 270 5.29 10.03 2.89
CA GLY A 270 4.76 8.92 3.68
C GLY A 270 3.30 9.15 4.07
N TYR A 271 2.70 8.16 4.71
CA TYR A 271 1.30 8.18 5.13
C TYR A 271 1.16 8.41 6.64
N THR A 272 0.08 9.07 7.05
CA THR A 272 -0.36 9.08 8.44
C THR A 272 -1.85 8.72 8.51
N PRO A 273 -2.18 7.55 9.06
CA PRO A 273 -3.56 7.15 9.25
C PRO A 273 -4.21 7.95 10.37
N LEU A 274 -5.50 8.20 10.23
CA LEU A 274 -6.32 8.90 11.22
C LEU A 274 -7.53 8.05 11.59
N ALA A 275 -7.95 8.13 12.85
CA ALA A 275 -9.33 7.77 13.17
C ALA A 275 -10.27 8.68 12.35
N PRO A 276 -11.34 8.14 11.73
CA PRO A 276 -12.18 8.92 10.82
C PRO A 276 -12.68 10.22 11.45
N ALA A 277 -12.53 11.33 10.74
CA ALA A 277 -13.00 12.65 11.17
C ALA A 277 -13.81 13.32 10.07
N ARG A 278 -14.96 13.90 10.43
CA ARG A 278 -15.83 14.56 9.43
C ARG A 278 -15.30 15.94 9.06
N LEU A 279 -15.08 16.16 7.78
CA LEU A 279 -14.77 17.48 7.21
C LEU A 279 -16.03 18.18 6.69
N VAL A 280 -16.95 17.42 6.11
CA VAL A 280 -18.16 17.97 5.47
C VAL A 280 -19.39 17.13 5.81
N ASP A 281 -20.48 17.82 6.14
CA ASP A 281 -21.84 17.29 6.07
C ASP A 281 -22.76 18.38 5.53
N THR A 282 -23.19 18.26 4.28
CA THR A 282 -24.08 19.28 3.68
C THR A 282 -25.44 19.32 4.37
N ARG A 283 -25.88 18.24 5.02
CA ARG A 283 -27.18 18.21 5.71
C ARG A 283 -27.17 19.07 6.97
N GLU A 284 -26.00 19.22 7.59
CA GLU A 284 -25.78 19.94 8.85
C GLU A 284 -25.10 21.30 8.65
N GLY A 285 -24.64 21.62 7.44
CA GLY A 285 -23.87 22.84 7.18
C GLY A 285 -22.44 22.81 7.73
N LEU A 286 -21.89 21.61 7.92
CA LEU A 286 -20.52 21.43 8.37
C LEU A 286 -19.56 21.53 7.17
N GLY A 287 -18.55 22.40 7.28
CA GLY A 287 -17.49 22.57 6.27
C GLY A 287 -17.92 23.27 4.97
N THR A 288 -19.22 23.44 4.74
CA THR A 288 -19.82 24.10 3.58
C THR A 288 -21.25 24.57 3.92
N ALA A 289 -21.92 25.24 2.98
CA ALA A 289 -23.31 25.67 3.16
C ALA A 289 -24.26 24.48 3.39
N GLN A 290 -25.26 24.68 4.25
CA GLN A 290 -26.29 23.68 4.50
C GLN A 290 -27.21 23.52 3.29
N GLY A 291 -27.52 22.28 2.93
CA GLY A 291 -28.40 21.90 1.83
C GLY A 291 -27.66 21.14 0.73
N GLN A 292 -28.44 20.52 -0.17
CA GLN A 292 -27.89 19.73 -1.26
C GLN A 292 -26.98 20.55 -2.16
N VAL A 293 -25.88 19.93 -2.62
CA VAL A 293 -25.04 20.50 -3.67
C VAL A 293 -25.86 20.50 -4.96
N PRO A 294 -26.16 21.68 -5.56
CA PRO A 294 -27.01 21.74 -6.74
C PRO A 294 -26.38 20.98 -7.91
N GLY A 295 -27.22 20.55 -8.85
CA GLY A 295 -26.73 19.90 -10.07
C GLY A 295 -25.77 20.81 -10.84
N GLN A 296 -24.70 20.23 -11.36
CA GLN A 296 -23.56 20.91 -11.98
C GLN A 296 -22.83 21.90 -11.04
N GLY A 297 -23.21 21.97 -9.77
CA GLY A 297 -22.60 22.80 -8.75
C GLY A 297 -21.39 22.13 -8.09
N ALA A 298 -20.62 22.93 -7.36
CA ALA A 298 -19.49 22.46 -6.58
C ALA A 298 -19.33 23.28 -5.29
N PHE A 299 -18.66 22.71 -4.32
CA PHE A 299 -18.15 23.43 -3.15
C PHE A 299 -16.66 23.15 -2.95
N THR A 300 -16.00 23.99 -2.14
CA THR A 300 -14.58 23.84 -1.79
C THR A 300 -14.45 23.85 -0.28
N VAL A 301 -13.63 22.94 0.27
CA VAL A 301 -13.44 22.77 1.72
C VAL A 301 -11.96 22.63 2.05
N ALA A 302 -11.55 23.12 3.22
CA ALA A 302 -10.20 22.89 3.74
C ALA A 302 -9.99 21.41 4.04
N ALA A 303 -8.94 20.84 3.45
CA ALA A 303 -8.51 19.46 3.70
C ALA A 303 -7.22 19.44 4.51
N ALA A 304 -6.26 20.32 4.21
CA ALA A 304 -5.07 20.55 5.01
C ALA A 304 -5.32 21.64 6.06
N GLY A 305 -4.86 21.42 7.30
CA GLY A 305 -5.14 22.29 8.44
C GLY A 305 -6.53 22.10 9.07
N ALA A 306 -7.27 21.05 8.70
CA ALA A 306 -8.58 20.68 9.23
C ALA A 306 -8.64 19.17 9.55
N GLY A 307 -9.56 18.74 10.41
CA GLY A 307 -9.78 17.30 10.68
C GLY A 307 -8.52 16.52 11.10
N LYS A 308 -7.61 17.15 11.86
CA LYS A 308 -6.29 16.62 12.28
C LYS A 308 -5.25 16.45 11.14
N VAL A 309 -5.54 16.91 9.93
CA VAL A 309 -4.59 16.96 8.82
C VAL A 309 -3.70 18.22 8.95
N PRO A 310 -2.36 18.10 8.91
CA PRO A 310 -1.47 19.26 8.96
C PRO A 310 -1.50 20.07 7.66
N LYS A 311 -1.05 21.33 7.71
CA LYS A 311 -0.99 22.21 6.53
C LYS A 311 -0.03 21.71 5.44
N GLY A 312 0.98 20.90 5.80
CA GLY A 312 1.96 20.33 4.88
C GLY A 312 1.50 19.07 4.13
N ALA A 313 0.23 18.65 4.29
CA ALA A 313 -0.30 17.50 3.56
C ALA A 313 -0.37 17.78 2.04
N THR A 314 0.13 16.84 1.25
CA THR A 314 0.14 16.91 -0.23
C THR A 314 -1.05 16.16 -0.84
N ALA A 315 -1.60 15.18 -0.12
CA ALA A 315 -2.82 14.46 -0.48
C ALA A 315 -3.57 14.00 0.78
N VAL A 316 -4.87 13.76 0.64
CA VAL A 316 -5.73 13.20 1.70
C VAL A 316 -6.40 11.92 1.24
N ALA A 317 -6.54 10.97 2.16
CA ALA A 317 -7.35 9.76 2.01
C ALA A 317 -8.70 9.98 2.70
N LEU A 318 -9.78 9.78 1.96
CA LEU A 318 -11.14 10.17 2.34
C LEU A 318 -12.12 9.00 2.13
N ASN A 319 -13.19 9.01 2.90
CA ASN A 319 -14.46 8.38 2.52
C ASN A 319 -15.41 9.49 2.06
N VAL A 320 -15.89 9.39 0.82
CA VAL A 320 -16.81 10.38 0.24
C VAL A 320 -18.14 9.70 -0.02
N THR A 321 -19.21 10.23 0.59
CA THR A 321 -20.56 9.66 0.51
C THR A 321 -21.50 10.62 -0.20
N ALA A 322 -22.22 10.13 -1.20
CA ALA A 322 -23.41 10.78 -1.73
C ALA A 322 -24.65 10.23 -1.01
N THR A 323 -25.55 11.10 -0.56
CA THR A 323 -26.84 10.71 0.04
C THR A 323 -27.97 11.63 -0.43
N ASN A 324 -29.21 11.14 -0.33
CA ASN A 324 -30.40 11.81 -0.88
C ASN A 324 -30.27 12.32 -2.34
N PRO A 325 -29.57 11.65 -3.28
CA PRO A 325 -29.48 12.16 -4.64
C PRO A 325 -30.86 12.13 -5.30
N ALA A 326 -31.22 13.23 -5.96
CA ALA A 326 -32.53 13.35 -6.61
C ALA A 326 -32.61 12.68 -8.00
N GLU A 327 -31.46 12.26 -8.54
CA GLU A 327 -31.36 11.50 -9.80
C GLU A 327 -30.02 10.76 -9.88
N ALA A 328 -29.81 10.00 -10.96
CA ALA A 328 -28.53 9.35 -11.21
C ALA A 328 -27.44 10.35 -11.62
N GLY A 329 -26.22 10.12 -11.16
CA GLY A 329 -25.07 10.94 -11.49
C GLY A 329 -23.82 10.53 -10.74
N HIS A 330 -22.91 11.48 -10.54
CA HIS A 330 -21.64 11.24 -9.88
C HIS A 330 -21.13 12.45 -9.11
N LEU A 331 -20.25 12.21 -8.14
CA LEU A 331 -19.38 13.22 -7.56
C LEU A 331 -18.00 13.15 -8.20
N THR A 332 -17.37 14.30 -8.41
CA THR A 332 -15.95 14.42 -8.77
C THR A 332 -15.23 15.17 -7.65
N VAL A 333 -14.19 14.55 -7.09
CA VAL A 333 -13.34 15.15 -6.05
C VAL A 333 -11.97 15.46 -6.65
N PHE A 334 -11.48 16.68 -6.46
CA PHE A 334 -10.25 17.16 -7.10
C PHE A 334 -9.58 18.27 -6.29
N PRO A 335 -8.26 18.52 -6.48
CA PRO A 335 -7.59 19.65 -5.85
C PRO A 335 -8.24 20.98 -6.26
N SER A 336 -8.42 21.87 -5.29
CA SER A 336 -8.87 23.25 -5.55
C SER A 336 -7.90 24.01 -6.46
N GLY A 337 -8.42 25.04 -7.14
CA GLY A 337 -7.64 25.85 -8.08
C GLY A 337 -7.44 25.20 -9.46
N GLN A 338 -8.02 24.01 -9.69
CA GLN A 338 -8.02 23.32 -10.99
C GLN A 338 -9.44 23.20 -11.54
N SER A 339 -9.57 22.98 -12.85
CA SER A 339 -10.84 22.61 -13.46
C SER A 339 -11.23 21.20 -13.04
N ALA A 340 -12.53 20.96 -12.82
CA ALA A 340 -13.03 19.63 -12.49
C ALA A 340 -12.64 18.63 -13.61
N PRO A 341 -11.95 17.53 -13.28
CA PRO A 341 -11.61 16.51 -14.27
C PRO A 341 -12.86 15.74 -14.72
N SER A 342 -12.77 15.02 -15.85
CA SER A 342 -13.86 14.17 -16.36
C SER A 342 -13.98 12.82 -15.62
N THR A 343 -13.29 12.67 -14.48
CA THR A 343 -13.24 11.45 -13.67
C THR A 343 -14.36 11.47 -12.62
N SER A 344 -14.96 10.31 -12.34
CA SER A 344 -16.01 10.18 -11.33
C SER A 344 -15.50 9.47 -10.08
N SER A 345 -15.59 10.11 -8.92
CA SER A 345 -15.15 9.54 -7.64
C SER A 345 -16.24 8.69 -6.97
N VAL A 346 -17.51 9.05 -7.10
CA VAL A 346 -18.65 8.30 -6.52
C VAL A 346 -19.76 8.32 -7.55
N ASN A 347 -20.36 7.17 -7.88
CA ASN A 347 -21.51 7.11 -8.78
C ASN A 347 -22.74 6.64 -8.01
N PHE A 348 -23.88 7.28 -8.28
CA PHE A 348 -25.12 7.05 -7.55
C PHE A 348 -26.33 7.06 -8.47
N THR A 349 -27.40 6.39 -8.06
CA THR A 349 -28.75 6.54 -8.60
C THR A 349 -29.65 7.30 -7.64
N ALA A 350 -30.83 7.75 -8.09
CA ALA A 350 -31.77 8.48 -7.25
C ALA A 350 -32.11 7.69 -5.96
N GLY A 351 -32.09 8.38 -4.81
CA GLY A 351 -32.37 7.79 -3.49
C GLY A 351 -31.27 6.88 -2.92
N GLN A 352 -30.18 6.62 -3.66
CA GLN A 352 -29.09 5.76 -3.19
C GLN A 352 -28.18 6.52 -2.22
N THR A 353 -27.83 5.91 -1.09
CA THR A 353 -26.67 6.33 -0.30
C THR A 353 -25.50 5.42 -0.63
N VAL A 354 -24.37 6.01 -1.03
CA VAL A 354 -23.19 5.28 -1.50
C VAL A 354 -21.91 6.05 -1.18
N ALA A 355 -20.91 5.32 -0.68
CA ALA A 355 -19.59 5.82 -0.38
C ALA A 355 -18.54 5.15 -1.28
N ASN A 356 -17.45 5.87 -1.53
CA ASN A 356 -16.22 5.34 -2.11
C ASN A 356 -15.02 5.89 -1.33
N ALA A 357 -13.95 5.11 -1.24
CA ALA A 357 -12.66 5.64 -0.82
C ALA A 357 -12.11 6.59 -1.90
N VAL A 358 -11.44 7.67 -1.51
CA VAL A 358 -10.86 8.66 -2.41
C VAL A 358 -9.50 9.09 -1.88
N VAL A 359 -8.45 8.94 -2.70
CA VAL A 359 -7.16 9.61 -2.47
C VAL A 359 -7.06 10.74 -3.47
N VAL A 360 -6.96 11.97 -2.98
CA VAL A 360 -6.96 13.18 -3.80
C VAL A 360 -5.81 14.12 -3.39
N PRO A 361 -5.09 14.72 -4.36
CA PRO A 361 -4.15 15.79 -4.08
C PRO A 361 -4.84 16.99 -3.42
N VAL A 362 -4.11 17.69 -2.55
CA VAL A 362 -4.58 18.96 -1.97
C VAL A 362 -4.11 20.12 -2.86
N GLY A 363 -4.99 21.09 -3.12
CA GLY A 363 -4.64 22.30 -3.86
C GLY A 363 -3.63 23.16 -3.10
N ALA A 364 -2.97 24.10 -3.79
CA ALA A 364 -1.95 24.95 -3.18
C ALA A 364 -2.46 25.83 -2.02
N ASP A 365 -3.78 26.04 -1.93
CA ASP A 365 -4.46 26.74 -0.84
C ASP A 365 -4.90 25.82 0.32
N GLY A 366 -4.49 24.55 0.32
CA GLY A 366 -4.81 23.57 1.35
C GLY A 366 -6.21 22.95 1.23
N LYS A 367 -6.88 23.10 0.08
CA LYS A 367 -8.28 22.71 -0.11
C LYS A 367 -8.49 21.62 -1.16
N ILE A 368 -9.70 21.08 -1.16
CA ILE A 368 -10.23 20.23 -2.22
C ILE A 368 -11.58 20.79 -2.68
N SER A 369 -11.98 20.45 -3.89
CA SER A 369 -13.29 20.76 -4.45
C SER A 369 -14.07 19.48 -4.71
N VAL A 370 -15.37 19.52 -4.45
CA VAL A 370 -16.30 18.43 -4.76
C VAL A 370 -17.39 18.97 -5.69
N ARG A 371 -17.50 18.40 -6.88
CA ARG A 371 -18.51 18.75 -7.87
C ARG A 371 -19.59 17.66 -7.92
N ASN A 372 -20.85 18.09 -7.93
CA ASN A 372 -21.98 17.24 -8.29
C ASN A 372 -22.18 17.28 -9.82
N GLY A 373 -21.88 16.17 -10.48
CA GLY A 373 -21.97 16.02 -11.92
C GLY A 373 -23.37 15.66 -12.45
N SER A 374 -24.38 15.50 -11.58
CA SER A 374 -25.78 15.35 -12.00
C SER A 374 -26.44 16.70 -12.29
N TRP A 375 -27.65 16.71 -12.84
CA TRP A 375 -28.48 17.90 -13.06
C TRP A 375 -29.36 18.25 -11.85
N LYS A 376 -29.52 17.37 -10.86
CA LYS A 376 -30.25 17.66 -9.60
C LYS A 376 -29.37 17.59 -8.36
N GLY A 377 -29.91 18.03 -7.23
CA GLY A 377 -29.19 18.05 -5.95
C GLY A 377 -28.82 16.68 -5.41
N ALA A 378 -27.71 16.63 -4.65
CA ALA A 378 -27.35 15.52 -3.78
C ALA A 378 -26.70 16.08 -2.49
N ASP A 379 -26.94 15.41 -1.36
CA ASP A 379 -26.18 15.68 -0.15
C ASP A 379 -24.83 14.97 -0.20
N VAL A 380 -23.81 15.57 0.40
CA VAL A 380 -22.44 15.08 0.40
C VAL A 380 -21.89 15.06 1.82
N VAL A 381 -21.27 13.93 2.18
CA VAL A 381 -20.51 13.76 3.41
C VAL A 381 -19.07 13.42 3.05
N VAL A 382 -18.11 14.05 3.71
CA VAL A 382 -16.67 13.79 3.52
C VAL A 382 -16.04 13.54 4.88
N ASP A 383 -15.54 12.33 5.06
CA ASP A 383 -14.75 11.94 6.23
C ASP A 383 -13.29 11.72 5.81
N VAL A 384 -12.32 12.26 6.57
CA VAL A 384 -10.89 12.00 6.36
C VAL A 384 -10.43 10.82 7.21
N VAL A 385 -9.67 9.92 6.60
CA VAL A 385 -9.13 8.69 7.24
C VAL A 385 -7.60 8.63 7.25
N GLY A 386 -6.95 9.60 6.61
CA GLY A 386 -5.50 9.77 6.65
C GLY A 386 -5.01 10.81 5.66
N TYR A 387 -3.71 11.05 5.65
CA TYR A 387 -3.07 12.00 4.74
C TYR A 387 -1.66 11.55 4.36
N TYR A 388 -1.15 12.14 3.29
CA TYR A 388 0.24 11.99 2.86
C TYR A 388 0.96 13.33 2.99
N SER A 389 2.13 13.35 3.62
CA SER A 389 2.99 14.53 3.70
C SER A 389 4.47 14.14 3.67
N PRO A 390 5.38 15.09 3.35
CA PRO A 390 6.82 14.86 3.46
C PRO A 390 7.29 14.58 4.90
N ASP A 391 6.53 15.01 5.91
CA ASP A 391 6.87 14.79 7.33
C ASP A 391 6.38 13.43 7.85
N SER A 392 5.47 12.77 7.11
CA SER A 392 4.97 11.43 7.44
C SER A 392 5.99 10.38 7.03
N ARG A 393 6.26 9.40 7.91
CA ARG A 393 7.29 8.37 7.69
C ARG A 393 6.77 7.00 7.26
N ALA A 394 5.48 6.74 7.41
CA ALA A 394 4.96 5.40 7.16
C ALA A 394 4.93 5.11 5.65
N ALA A 395 5.76 4.18 5.19
CA ALA A 395 5.85 3.80 3.79
C ALA A 395 4.95 2.61 3.48
N TYR A 396 4.37 2.58 2.28
CA TYR A 396 3.47 1.51 1.87
C TYR A 396 4.25 0.24 1.50
N ARG A 397 3.88 -0.88 2.12
CA ARG A 397 4.36 -2.22 1.76
C ARG A 397 3.19 -3.05 1.25
N PRO A 398 3.12 -3.35 -0.06
CA PRO A 398 2.02 -4.14 -0.62
C PRO A 398 2.15 -5.63 -0.27
N PHE A 399 1.02 -6.32 -0.22
CA PHE A 399 0.94 -7.78 -0.12
C PHE A 399 0.32 -8.39 -1.38
N HIS A 400 0.57 -9.68 -1.60
CA HIS A 400 -0.37 -10.49 -2.37
C HIS A 400 -1.65 -10.59 -1.54
N PRO A 401 -2.82 -10.13 -2.05
CA PRO A 401 -4.02 -10.07 -1.22
C PRO A 401 -4.40 -11.43 -0.63
N PHE A 402 -4.61 -11.45 0.69
CA PHE A 402 -5.01 -12.65 1.43
C PHE A 402 -6.17 -12.35 2.38
N ARG A 403 -6.97 -13.38 2.66
CA ARG A 403 -8.14 -13.26 3.52
C ARG A 403 -7.74 -13.28 4.99
N LEU A 404 -8.14 -12.25 5.72
CA LEU A 404 -8.02 -12.19 7.17
C LEU A 404 -9.27 -12.71 7.87
N ALA A 405 -10.44 -12.39 7.33
CA ALA A 405 -11.70 -12.81 7.91
C ALA A 405 -12.77 -13.04 6.84
N ASP A 406 -13.60 -14.06 7.08
CA ASP A 406 -14.88 -14.29 6.42
C ASP A 406 -15.88 -14.68 7.50
N THR A 407 -16.98 -13.95 7.68
CA THR A 407 -17.99 -14.29 8.71
C THR A 407 -18.86 -15.48 8.32
N ARG A 408 -18.82 -15.88 7.04
CA ARG A 408 -19.60 -17.01 6.52
C ARG A 408 -18.95 -18.36 6.86
N GLU A 409 -17.68 -18.33 7.26
CA GLU A 409 -16.84 -19.49 7.52
C GLU A 409 -16.38 -19.52 8.97
N ASP A 410 -16.08 -20.72 9.47
CA ASP A 410 -15.46 -20.87 10.79
C ASP A 410 -14.02 -20.36 10.74
N SER A 411 -13.56 -19.75 11.82
CA SER A 411 -12.18 -19.26 11.94
C SER A 411 -11.58 -19.71 13.26
N ARG A 412 -10.26 -19.55 13.40
CA ARG A 412 -9.53 -19.90 14.63
C ARG A 412 -10.07 -19.18 15.88
N HIS A 413 -10.65 -17.99 15.73
CA HIS A 413 -11.03 -17.10 16.84
C HIS A 413 -12.53 -16.91 17.00
N ARG A 414 -13.35 -17.39 16.05
CA ARG A 414 -14.81 -17.33 16.13
C ARG A 414 -15.49 -18.41 15.28
N PRO A 415 -16.65 -18.93 15.70
CA PRO A 415 -17.52 -19.69 14.82
C PRO A 415 -18.07 -18.79 13.70
N ARG A 416 -18.52 -19.42 12.61
CA ARG A 416 -19.26 -18.72 11.55
C ARG A 416 -20.50 -18.04 12.10
N GLY A 417 -20.80 -16.86 11.57
CA GLY A 417 -21.98 -16.08 11.94
C GLY A 417 -21.87 -14.62 11.51
N PRO A 418 -22.98 -14.00 11.08
CA PRO A 418 -22.98 -12.62 10.62
C PRO A 418 -22.67 -11.66 11.77
N VAL A 419 -22.18 -10.47 11.43
CA VAL A 419 -22.05 -9.35 12.38
C VAL A 419 -23.45 -8.86 12.74
N PRO A 420 -23.86 -8.89 14.03
CA PRO A 420 -25.19 -8.46 14.43
C PRO A 420 -25.49 -7.01 14.06
N ALA A 421 -26.76 -6.69 13.90
CA ALA A 421 -27.21 -5.32 13.68
C ALA A 421 -26.77 -4.41 14.83
N ARG A 422 -26.28 -3.21 14.50
CA ARG A 422 -25.88 -2.17 15.47
C ARG A 422 -24.76 -2.63 16.42
N ASP A 423 -23.99 -3.62 16.01
CA ASP A 423 -22.86 -4.16 16.72
C ASP A 423 -21.62 -4.22 15.81
N TYR A 424 -20.51 -4.71 16.35
CA TYR A 424 -19.24 -4.73 15.65
C TYR A 424 -18.54 -6.09 15.73
N LEU A 425 -17.70 -6.31 14.73
CA LEU A 425 -16.69 -7.36 14.75
C LEU A 425 -15.35 -6.74 15.13
N ALA A 426 -14.81 -7.10 16.30
CA ALA A 426 -13.40 -6.87 16.62
C ALA A 426 -12.54 -7.94 15.95
N LEU A 427 -11.57 -7.52 15.12
CA LEU A 427 -10.67 -8.43 14.42
C LEU A 427 -9.21 -8.11 14.82
N PRO A 428 -8.47 -9.05 15.43
CA PRO A 428 -7.05 -8.88 15.69
C PRO A 428 -6.24 -9.10 14.40
N PHE A 429 -5.35 -8.16 14.06
CA PHE A 429 -4.52 -8.21 12.86
C PHE A 429 -3.10 -8.73 13.09
N THR A 430 -2.62 -8.70 14.34
CA THR A 430 -1.32 -9.26 14.70
C THR A 430 -1.50 -10.54 15.51
N GLY A 431 -0.92 -11.63 15.06
CA GLY A 431 -0.34 -12.59 16.00
C GLY A 431 0.97 -12.01 16.49
N GLU A 432 1.09 -11.67 17.77
CA GLU A 432 2.34 -11.43 18.52
C GLU A 432 3.46 -10.55 17.88
N SER A 433 3.21 -9.73 16.84
CA SER A 433 4.20 -8.73 16.39
C SER A 433 4.34 -7.64 17.46
N PRO A 434 5.53 -7.40 18.03
CA PRO A 434 5.71 -6.45 19.13
C PRO A 434 5.50 -4.99 18.70
N VAL A 435 5.57 -4.68 17.40
CA VAL A 435 5.31 -3.35 16.84
C VAL A 435 4.29 -3.49 15.71
N PRO A 436 3.06 -2.98 15.87
CA PRO A 436 2.08 -2.99 14.79
C PRO A 436 2.45 -1.96 13.71
N PRO A 437 2.04 -2.18 12.44
CA PRO A 437 2.20 -1.16 11.41
C PRO A 437 1.46 0.13 11.80
N ALA A 438 1.83 1.26 11.23
CA ALA A 438 1.10 2.51 11.44
C ALA A 438 -0.37 2.38 10.99
N GLY A 439 -0.60 1.71 9.87
CA GLY A 439 -1.95 1.47 9.34
C GLY A 439 -2.06 0.30 8.38
N TRP A 440 -3.30 -0.11 8.15
CA TRP A 440 -3.66 -1.23 7.28
C TRP A 440 -4.35 -0.72 6.01
N VAL A 441 -4.13 -1.44 4.91
CA VAL A 441 -4.84 -1.25 3.64
C VAL A 441 -5.64 -2.51 3.35
N LEU A 442 -6.96 -2.39 3.36
CA LEU A 442 -7.88 -3.52 3.30
C LEU A 442 -8.83 -3.39 2.12
N ASN A 443 -9.27 -4.52 1.60
CA ASN A 443 -10.52 -4.62 0.84
C ASN A 443 -11.56 -5.23 1.76
N THR A 444 -12.59 -4.46 2.12
CA THR A 444 -13.67 -4.92 3.00
C THR A 444 -14.95 -5.08 2.21
N THR A 445 -15.57 -6.26 2.28
CA THR A 445 -16.80 -6.58 1.56
C THR A 445 -17.92 -6.90 2.54
N VAL A 446 -19.09 -6.27 2.35
CA VAL A 446 -20.33 -6.66 3.03
C VAL A 446 -21.22 -7.44 2.07
N THR A 447 -21.81 -8.54 2.54
CA THR A 447 -22.72 -9.40 1.77
C THR A 447 -23.89 -9.89 2.60
N ASN A 448 -24.83 -10.59 1.96
CA ASN A 448 -26.06 -11.13 2.57
C ASN A 448 -26.91 -10.03 3.22
N THR A 449 -26.96 -8.87 2.57
CA THR A 449 -27.68 -7.69 3.02
C THR A 449 -29.17 -7.85 2.70
N THR A 450 -30.05 -7.58 3.67
CA THR A 450 -31.51 -7.68 3.51
C THR A 450 -32.21 -6.32 3.48
N GLU A 451 -31.53 -5.29 3.96
CA GLU A 451 -32.00 -3.90 4.02
C GLU A 451 -30.82 -2.94 3.79
N ALA A 452 -31.12 -1.65 3.61
CA ALA A 452 -30.07 -0.64 3.48
C ALA A 452 -29.29 -0.44 4.79
N GLY A 453 -28.00 -0.18 4.67
CA GLY A 453 -27.10 0.02 5.81
C GLY A 453 -25.73 0.52 5.39
N HIS A 454 -24.82 0.61 6.36
CA HIS A 454 -23.44 0.98 6.10
C HIS A 454 -22.49 0.35 7.11
N LEU A 455 -21.23 0.24 6.72
CA LEU A 455 -20.15 -0.23 7.57
C LEU A 455 -19.32 0.97 8.01
N SER A 456 -18.90 0.99 9.27
CA SER A 456 -17.82 1.85 9.71
C SER A 456 -16.64 0.98 10.13
N VAL A 457 -15.44 1.38 9.73
CA VAL A 457 -14.20 0.74 10.16
C VAL A 457 -13.36 1.73 10.96
N ALA A 458 -12.90 1.31 12.14
CA ALA A 458 -12.12 2.15 13.04
C ALA A 458 -11.15 1.30 13.88
N PRO A 459 -10.04 1.88 14.36
CA PRO A 459 -9.17 1.20 15.31
C PRO A 459 -9.90 1.00 16.65
N ASP A 460 -9.71 -0.18 17.23
CA ASP A 460 -10.25 -0.52 18.55
C ASP A 460 -9.37 0.09 19.66
N PRO A 461 -9.95 0.70 20.71
CA PRO A 461 -9.21 1.20 21.86
C PRO A 461 -8.63 0.09 22.76
N ASN A 462 -9.08 -1.16 22.62
CA ASN A 462 -8.67 -2.30 23.42
C ASN A 462 -7.58 -3.14 22.73
N THR A 463 -6.86 -3.92 23.53
CA THR A 463 -5.99 -4.99 23.00
C THR A 463 -6.76 -6.30 22.87
N TRP A 464 -6.24 -7.22 22.05
CA TRP A 464 -6.81 -8.56 21.98
C TRP A 464 -6.77 -9.30 23.33
N ALA A 465 -5.76 -9.02 24.16
CA ALA A 465 -5.65 -9.58 25.50
C ALA A 465 -6.78 -9.10 26.44
N ASP A 466 -7.30 -7.89 26.24
CA ASP A 466 -8.42 -7.36 27.03
C ASP A 466 -9.73 -8.11 26.72
N TYR A 467 -9.94 -8.46 25.45
CA TYR A 467 -11.05 -9.33 25.04
C TYR A 467 -10.93 -10.72 25.65
N GLN A 468 -9.73 -11.33 25.61
CA GLN A 468 -9.48 -12.64 26.19
C GLN A 468 -9.73 -12.67 27.71
N LYS A 469 -9.47 -11.56 28.40
CA LYS A 469 -9.70 -11.40 29.85
C LYS A 469 -11.13 -10.98 30.19
N GLY A 470 -11.96 -10.63 29.21
CA GLY A 470 -13.32 -10.13 29.42
C GLY A 470 -13.38 -8.73 30.05
N ILE A 471 -12.32 -7.92 29.89
CA ILE A 471 -12.22 -6.55 30.45
C ILE A 471 -12.24 -5.46 29.38
N ALA A 472 -12.40 -5.83 28.10
CA ALA A 472 -12.50 -4.88 27.00
C ALA A 472 -13.70 -3.93 27.19
N ALA A 473 -13.46 -2.63 27.07
CA ALA A 473 -14.50 -1.61 27.07
C ALA A 473 -15.20 -1.60 25.71
N LYS A 474 -16.52 -1.36 25.68
CA LYS A 474 -17.23 -1.22 24.40
C LYS A 474 -16.70 0.03 23.67
N PRO A 475 -16.15 -0.09 22.45
CA PRO A 475 -15.62 1.06 21.72
C PRO A 475 -16.72 2.05 21.35
N GLU A 476 -16.34 3.31 21.17
CA GLU A 476 -17.26 4.35 20.71
C GLU A 476 -17.63 4.09 19.24
N ARG A 477 -18.93 4.15 18.96
CA ARG A 477 -19.48 3.91 17.64
C ARG A 477 -19.05 5.02 16.67
N PRO A 478 -18.31 4.72 15.58
CA PRO A 478 -17.90 5.73 14.61
C PRO A 478 -19.09 6.27 13.79
N LEU A 479 -18.97 7.50 13.29
CA LEU A 479 -19.99 8.13 12.43
C LEU A 479 -19.71 8.02 10.93
N SER A 480 -18.54 7.51 10.54
CA SER A 480 -18.08 7.47 9.15
C SER A 480 -18.70 6.34 8.34
N SER A 481 -18.92 6.54 7.05
CA SER A 481 -19.34 5.48 6.13
C SER A 481 -18.15 4.95 5.34
N SER A 482 -17.61 3.80 5.76
CA SER A 482 -16.57 3.11 4.98
C SER A 482 -17.15 2.46 3.74
N LEU A 483 -18.40 1.97 3.76
CA LEU A 483 -19.15 1.55 2.57
C LEU A 483 -20.64 1.54 2.89
N ASN A 484 -21.50 1.66 1.88
CA ASN A 484 -22.95 1.58 2.02
C ASN A 484 -23.53 0.48 1.14
N TRP A 485 -24.66 -0.08 1.55
CA TRP A 485 -25.38 -1.10 0.78
C TRP A 485 -26.88 -0.85 0.79
N GLY A 486 -27.55 -1.40 -0.23
CA GLY A 486 -28.99 -1.67 -0.25
C GLY A 486 -29.25 -3.16 -0.05
N ALA A 487 -30.53 -3.55 -0.03
CA ALA A 487 -30.93 -4.95 0.06
C ALA A 487 -30.40 -5.79 -1.13
N GLY A 488 -29.92 -6.99 -0.85
CA GLY A 488 -29.43 -7.96 -1.82
C GLY A 488 -28.07 -7.62 -2.44
N MET A 489 -27.38 -6.58 -1.95
CA MET A 489 -26.09 -6.15 -2.50
C MET A 489 -24.93 -6.87 -1.81
N THR A 490 -23.88 -7.12 -2.60
CA THR A 490 -22.54 -7.45 -2.11
C THR A 490 -21.62 -6.29 -2.49
N VAL A 491 -21.06 -5.59 -1.51
CA VAL A 491 -20.36 -4.31 -1.73
C VAL A 491 -18.96 -4.35 -1.12
N PRO A 492 -17.89 -4.37 -1.94
CA PRO A 492 -16.53 -4.10 -1.50
C PRO A 492 -16.21 -2.59 -1.48
N ASN A 493 -15.30 -2.17 -0.60
CA ASN A 493 -14.61 -0.88 -0.70
C ASN A 493 -13.17 -1.00 -0.16
N LEU A 494 -12.27 -0.13 -0.64
CA LEU A 494 -10.97 0.06 -0.01
C LEU A 494 -11.13 0.72 1.36
N VAL A 495 -10.40 0.22 2.36
CA VAL A 495 -10.34 0.81 3.69
C VAL A 495 -8.88 1.04 4.07
N GLN A 496 -8.56 2.28 4.42
CA GLN A 496 -7.31 2.64 5.09
C GLN A 496 -7.63 3.00 6.54
N THR A 497 -7.02 2.31 7.50
CA THR A 497 -7.29 2.50 8.94
C THR A 497 -6.00 2.46 9.75
N PRO A 498 -5.87 3.25 10.84
CA PRO A 498 -4.80 3.05 11.81
C PRO A 498 -4.83 1.63 12.36
N ALA A 499 -3.67 1.09 12.78
CA ALA A 499 -3.64 -0.20 13.47
C ALA A 499 -4.29 -0.14 14.87
N GLY A 500 -4.21 1.01 15.54
CA GLY A 500 -4.65 1.16 16.92
C GLY A 500 -3.68 0.52 17.93
N PRO A 501 -3.83 0.83 19.24
CA PRO A 501 -2.92 0.38 20.29
C PRO A 501 -2.88 -1.15 20.44
N GLY A 502 -3.95 -1.84 20.07
CA GLY A 502 -4.06 -3.31 20.17
C GLY A 502 -3.84 -4.08 18.88
N ALA A 503 -3.61 -3.39 17.75
CA ALA A 503 -3.72 -3.97 16.41
C ALA A 503 -5.07 -4.70 16.18
N VAL A 504 -6.13 -4.21 16.84
CA VAL A 504 -7.49 -4.69 16.70
C VAL A 504 -8.27 -3.63 15.94
N ILE A 505 -9.02 -4.06 14.93
CA ILE A 505 -9.85 -3.20 14.09
C ILE A 505 -11.30 -3.61 14.25
N ASP A 506 -12.16 -2.62 14.44
CA ASP A 506 -13.60 -2.80 14.54
C ASP A 506 -14.27 -2.62 13.19
N PHE A 507 -15.13 -3.59 12.83
CA PHE A 507 -16.02 -3.54 11.68
C PHE A 507 -17.45 -3.40 12.18
N TRP A 508 -17.92 -2.16 12.30
CA TRP A 508 -19.23 -1.81 12.84
C TRP A 508 -20.33 -1.98 11.79
N ASN A 509 -21.26 -2.91 12.01
CA ASN A 509 -22.50 -3.00 11.26
C ASN A 509 -23.46 -1.90 11.74
N GLN A 510 -23.55 -0.82 10.98
CA GLN A 510 -24.42 0.31 11.31
C GLN A 510 -25.88 0.10 10.86
N GLY A 511 -26.12 -0.98 10.11
CA GLY A 511 -27.42 -1.41 9.65
C GLY A 511 -28.31 -1.97 10.77
N TRP A 512 -29.55 -2.25 10.38
CA TRP A 512 -30.59 -2.76 11.28
C TRP A 512 -30.80 -4.27 11.19
N GLN A 513 -30.07 -4.92 10.29
CA GLN A 513 -30.08 -6.37 10.09
C GLN A 513 -28.66 -6.93 10.16
N PRO A 514 -28.49 -8.20 10.56
CA PRO A 514 -27.18 -8.86 10.51
C PRO A 514 -26.63 -8.90 9.08
N VAL A 515 -25.32 -8.78 8.94
CA VAL A 515 -24.63 -8.86 7.63
C VAL A 515 -23.36 -9.67 7.74
N ASP A 516 -22.93 -10.24 6.61
CA ASP A 516 -21.63 -10.89 6.54
C ASP A 516 -20.54 -9.91 6.09
N VAL A 517 -19.36 -10.02 6.72
CA VAL A 517 -18.18 -9.20 6.46
C VAL A 517 -17.01 -10.09 6.05
N ILE A 518 -16.39 -9.73 4.92
CA ILE A 518 -15.17 -10.34 4.40
C ILE A 518 -14.08 -9.28 4.40
N VAL A 519 -12.90 -9.61 4.92
CA VAL A 519 -11.76 -8.71 5.02
C VAL A 519 -10.56 -9.35 4.36
N ASP A 520 -10.08 -8.75 3.27
CA ASP A 520 -8.83 -9.11 2.63
C ASP A 520 -7.77 -8.03 2.90
N CYS A 521 -6.56 -8.43 3.26
CA CYS A 521 -5.43 -7.52 3.47
C CYS A 521 -4.68 -7.27 2.17
N LEU A 522 -4.50 -6.01 1.79
CA LEU A 522 -3.80 -5.61 0.57
C LEU A 522 -2.37 -5.11 0.84
N GLY A 523 -2.07 -4.71 2.07
CA GLY A 523 -0.78 -4.16 2.46
C GLY A 523 -0.87 -3.38 3.76
N VAL A 524 0.26 -2.79 4.13
CA VAL A 524 0.44 -2.02 5.37
C VAL A 524 1.19 -0.73 5.10
N TYR A 525 1.06 0.24 6.02
CA TYR A 525 1.96 1.37 6.15
C TYR A 525 2.83 1.16 7.39
N GLU A 526 4.15 1.16 7.24
CA GLU A 526 5.11 0.88 8.31
C GLU A 526 6.15 2.00 8.40
N THR A 527 6.55 2.35 9.62
CA THR A 527 7.56 3.38 9.90
C THR A 527 8.93 2.81 10.22
N ASP A 528 8.99 1.57 10.73
CA ASP A 528 10.16 0.92 11.31
C ASP A 528 10.24 -0.50 10.82
#